data_AF-A0A2D0L0Q8-F1
#
_entry.id   AF-A0A2D0L0Q8-F1
#
_cell.length_a   1.000
_cell.length_b   1.000
_cell.length_c   1.000
_cell.angle_alpha   90.00
_cell.angle_beta   90.00
_cell.angle_gamma   90.00
#
_symmetry.space_group_name_H-M   'P 1'
#
loop_
_entity.id
_entity.type
_entity.pdbx_description
1 polymer ?
#
loop_
_entity_poly.entity_id
_entity_poly.type
_entity_poly.pdbx_seq_one_letter_code
_entity_poly.pdbx_strand_id
1 'polypeptide(L)'
;MAKYSDELIKVAKSLYLRRYTPAEIANELNLPNRRIIYYWAEKWHWADMLSHESVEEAINRRIALLSERNHKTAPEQDELDRLIAHHVKLMAQLLAAMAASFIGRSLSSSSSPSIA
;
A
#
# COMPACT_ATOMS: atom_id res chain seq x y z
N MET A 1 -34.55 13.81 -0.02
CA MET A 1 -33.53 14.15 1.00
C MET A 1 -32.45 13.08 0.95
N ALA A 2 -31.18 13.44 0.75
CA ALA A 2 -30.11 12.45 0.79
C ALA A 2 -30.04 11.85 2.20
N LYS A 3 -30.03 10.51 2.31
CA LYS A 3 -30.02 9.78 3.59
C LYS A 3 -28.78 10.07 4.46
N TYR A 4 -27.72 10.61 3.85
CA TYR A 4 -26.44 10.92 4.48
C TYR A 4 -26.05 12.36 4.17
N SER A 5 -25.39 13.03 5.11
CA SER A 5 -24.91 14.40 4.92
C SER A 5 -23.71 14.45 3.98
N ASP A 6 -23.53 15.60 3.33
CA ASP A 6 -22.39 15.84 2.44
C ASP A 6 -21.07 15.80 3.21
N GLU A 7 -21.06 16.23 4.48
CA GLU A 7 -19.90 16.15 5.37
C GLU A 7 -19.47 14.70 5.58
N LEU A 8 -20.41 13.79 5.84
CA LEU A 8 -20.11 12.38 6.05
C LEU A 8 -19.53 11.76 4.78
N ILE A 9 -20.09 12.09 3.62
CA ILE A 9 -19.58 11.64 2.31
C ILE A 9 -18.16 12.16 2.07
N LYS A 10 -17.87 13.43 2.43
CA LYS A 10 -16.52 14.01 2.32
C LYS A 10 -15.51 13.29 3.20
N VAL A 11 -15.87 12.95 4.44
CA VAL A 11 -14.98 12.17 5.33
C VAL A 11 -14.75 10.77 4.76
N ALA A 12 -15.80 10.09 4.29
CA ALA A 12 -15.67 8.78 3.64
C ALA A 12 -14.75 8.83 2.42
N LYS A 13 -14.87 9.87 1.58
CA LYS A 13 -13.98 10.10 0.45
C LYS A 13 -12.53 10.27 0.89
N SER A 14 -12.28 11.08 1.93
CA SER A 14 -10.94 11.28 2.47
C SER A 14 -10.30 9.97 2.92
N LEU A 15 -11.04 9.11 3.63
CA LEU A 15 -10.56 7.80 4.06
C LEU A 15 -10.30 6.87 2.86
N TYR A 16 -11.17 6.88 1.86
CA TYR A 16 -11.00 6.11 0.63
C TYR A 16 -9.74 6.51 -0.15
N LEU A 17 -9.48 7.82 -0.30
CA LEU A 17 -8.27 8.32 -0.97
C LEU A 17 -7.01 8.08 -0.14
N ARG A 18 -7.14 7.99 1.19
CA ARG A 18 -6.09 7.46 2.09
C ARG A 18 -5.99 5.94 2.07
N ARG A 19 -6.77 5.27 1.21
CA ARG A 19 -6.70 3.83 0.89
C ARG A 19 -7.14 2.91 2.01
N TYR A 20 -8.07 3.39 2.84
CA TYR A 20 -8.86 2.53 3.70
C TYR A 20 -9.78 1.67 2.82
N THR A 21 -9.99 0.42 3.21
CA THR A 21 -10.93 -0.45 2.50
C THR A 21 -12.37 0.00 2.75
N PRO A 22 -13.32 -0.29 1.83
CA PRO A 22 -14.73 -0.01 2.05
C PRO A 22 -15.30 -0.59 3.36
N ALA A 23 -14.75 -1.72 3.83
CA ALA A 23 -15.13 -2.32 5.09
C ALA A 23 -14.58 -1.52 6.29
N GLU A 24 -13.32 -1.12 6.24
CA GLU A 24 -12.70 -0.26 7.28
C GLU A 24 -13.44 1.08 7.39
N ILE A 25 -13.73 1.73 6.26
CA ILE A 25 -14.46 3.00 6.25
C ILE A 25 -15.86 2.83 6.84
N ALA A 26 -16.56 1.75 6.50
CA ALA A 26 -17.88 1.49 7.04
C ALA A 26 -17.84 1.28 8.56
N ASN A 27 -16.83 0.56 9.07
CA ASN A 27 -16.64 0.38 10.50
C ASN A 27 -16.29 1.71 11.20
N GLU A 28 -15.36 2.48 10.64
CA GLU A 28 -14.88 3.76 11.18
C GLU A 28 -16.01 4.80 11.26
N LEU A 29 -16.89 4.83 10.27
CA LEU A 29 -18.01 5.77 10.18
C LEU A 29 -19.33 5.21 10.73
N ASN A 30 -19.29 4.03 11.35
CA ASN A 30 -20.45 3.31 11.88
C ASN A 30 -21.60 3.18 10.87
N LEU A 31 -21.26 2.88 9.60
CA LEU A 31 -22.22 2.68 8.53
C LEU A 31 -22.77 1.24 8.58
N PRO A 32 -24.06 1.05 8.28
CA PRO A 32 -24.69 -0.27 8.39
C PRO A 32 -24.17 -1.28 7.37
N ASN A 33 -23.55 -0.83 6.27
CA ASN A 33 -23.01 -1.71 5.25
C ASN A 33 -21.94 -1.04 4.39
N ARG A 34 -20.82 -1.72 4.14
CA ARG A 34 -19.76 -1.32 3.20
C ARG A 34 -20.25 -1.06 1.76
N ARG A 35 -21.38 -1.64 1.34
CA ARG A 35 -22.02 -1.37 0.04
C ARG A 35 -22.31 0.11 -0.21
N ILE A 36 -22.52 0.88 0.86
CA ILE A 36 -22.70 2.33 0.77
C ILE A 36 -21.44 3.00 0.22
N ILE A 37 -20.26 2.57 0.69
CA ILE A 37 -18.97 3.10 0.24
C ILE A 37 -18.70 2.71 -1.22
N TYR A 38 -19.01 1.47 -1.61
CA TYR A 38 -18.91 1.07 -3.02
C TYR A 38 -19.79 1.94 -3.92
N TYR A 39 -21.06 2.16 -3.55
CA TYR A 39 -21.97 3.01 -4.29
C TYR A 39 -21.45 4.45 -4.43
N TRP A 40 -20.88 5.03 -3.36
CA TRP A 40 -20.29 6.37 -3.41
C TRP A 40 -19.03 6.44 -4.27
N ALA A 41 -18.14 5.46 -4.13
CA ALA A 41 -16.93 5.40 -4.93
C ALA A 41 -17.24 5.26 -6.42
N GLU A 42 -18.26 4.48 -6.79
CA GLU A 42 -18.74 4.35 -8.16
C GLU A 42 -19.41 5.64 -8.65
N LYS A 43 -20.40 6.16 -7.90
CA LYS A 43 -21.18 7.34 -8.27
C LYS A 43 -20.33 8.58 -8.53
N TRP A 44 -19.24 8.76 -7.77
CA TRP A 44 -18.37 9.92 -7.86
C TRP A 44 -16.96 9.58 -8.33
N HIS A 45 -16.77 8.39 -8.92
CA HIS A 45 -15.53 7.98 -9.57
C HIS A 45 -14.29 8.16 -8.67
N TRP A 46 -14.39 7.76 -7.39
CA TRP A 46 -13.27 7.94 -6.44
C TRP A 46 -12.06 7.11 -6.82
N ALA A 47 -12.25 5.97 -7.49
CA ALA A 47 -11.16 5.14 -8.00
C ALA A 47 -10.27 5.89 -8.99
N ASP A 48 -10.86 6.75 -9.83
CA ASP A 48 -10.14 7.52 -10.85
C ASP A 48 -9.29 8.64 -10.25
N MET A 49 -9.55 8.99 -8.99
CA MET A 49 -8.78 10.01 -8.25
C MET A 49 -7.54 9.42 -7.57
N LEU A 50 -7.37 8.11 -7.62
CA LEU A 50 -6.23 7.43 -7.04
C LEU A 50 -5.05 7.45 -8.01
N SER A 51 -3.86 7.79 -7.49
CA SER A 51 -2.64 7.67 -8.27
C SER A 51 -2.31 6.20 -8.56
N HIS A 52 -1.67 5.95 -9.70
CA HIS A 52 -1.07 4.66 -9.98
C HIS A 52 0.04 4.39 -8.95
N GLU A 53 0.08 3.17 -8.43
CA GLU A 53 1.08 2.70 -7.48
C GLU A 53 1.65 1.39 -8.02
N SER A 54 2.97 1.24 -7.95
CA SER A 54 3.63 -0.06 -8.06
C SER A 54 3.22 -0.96 -6.88
N VAL A 55 3.46 -2.27 -7.01
CA VAL A 55 3.16 -3.24 -5.94
C VAL A 55 3.92 -2.90 -4.66
N GLU A 56 5.18 -2.44 -4.78
CA GLU A 56 6.01 -2.06 -3.64
C GLU A 56 5.45 -0.83 -2.92
N GLU A 57 5.06 0.20 -3.67
CA GLU A 57 4.42 1.40 -3.11
C GLU A 57 3.10 1.05 -2.40
N ALA A 58 2.30 0.16 -2.97
CA ALA A 58 1.05 -0.30 -2.37
C ALA A 58 1.29 -1.05 -1.05
N ILE A 59 2.32 -1.91 -0.98
CA ILE A 59 2.72 -2.62 0.25
C ILE A 59 3.19 -1.63 1.31
N ASN A 60 4.12 -0.72 0.96
CA ASN A 60 4.67 0.27 1.87
C ASN A 60 3.57 1.15 2.47
N ARG A 61 2.64 1.61 1.62
CA ARG A 61 1.49 2.41 2.03
C ARG A 61 0.54 1.64 2.95
N ARG A 62 0.29 0.35 2.68
CA ARG A 62 -0.58 -0.47 3.53
C ARG A 62 0.05 -0.71 4.90
N ILE A 63 1.35 -0.97 4.97
CA ILE A 63 2.10 -1.05 6.22
C ILE A 63 1.96 0.27 7.01
N ALA A 64 2.21 1.42 6.37
CA ALA A 64 2.09 2.72 7.02
C ALA A 64 0.68 2.98 7.57
N LEU A 65 -0.35 2.72 6.76
CA LEU A 65 -1.75 2.87 7.16
C LEU A 65 -2.10 1.99 8.36
N LEU A 66 -1.75 0.70 8.31
CA LEU A 66 -2.03 -0.21 9.41
C LEU A 66 -1.27 0.23 10.67
N SER A 67 0.01 0.58 10.57
CA SER A 67 0.82 1.05 11.70
C SER A 67 0.18 2.21 12.46
N GLU A 68 -0.42 3.19 11.78
CA GLU A 68 -1.11 4.34 12.38
C GLU A 68 -2.47 4.02 13.02
N ARG A 69 -3.10 2.87 12.71
CA ARG A 69 -4.41 2.52 13.27
C ARG A 69 -4.32 2.15 14.74
N ASN A 70 -5.16 2.78 15.55
CA ASN A 70 -5.39 2.39 16.95
C ASN A 70 -6.35 1.20 17.01
N HIS A 71 -6.20 0.33 18.02
CA HIS A 71 -7.07 -0.85 18.24
C HIS A 71 -7.17 -1.82 17.05
N LYS A 72 -6.04 -2.14 16.42
CA LYS A 72 -5.96 -3.14 15.32
C LYS A 72 -6.61 -4.46 15.75
N THR A 73 -7.46 -4.98 14.89
CA THR A 73 -8.04 -6.32 15.00
C THR A 73 -6.98 -7.40 14.77
N ALA A 74 -7.20 -8.60 15.28
CA ALA A 74 -6.32 -9.75 15.03
C ALA A 74 -5.99 -9.99 13.54
N PRO A 75 -6.95 -9.93 12.59
CA PRO A 75 -6.62 -10.06 11.17
C PRO A 75 -5.79 -8.90 10.63
N GLU A 76 -5.97 -7.66 11.12
CA GLU A 76 -5.11 -6.53 10.71
C GLU A 76 -3.68 -6.68 11.25
N GLN A 77 -3.51 -7.29 12.43
CA GLN A 77 -2.18 -7.59 12.99
C GLN A 77 -1.48 -8.69 12.18
N ASP A 78 -2.19 -9.79 11.85
CA ASP A 78 -1.65 -10.85 10.98
C ASP A 78 -1.31 -10.33 9.57
N GLU A 79 -2.16 -9.46 9.00
CA GLU A 79 -1.87 -8.79 7.73
C GLU A 79 -0.57 -7.97 7.82
N LEU A 80 -0.43 -7.15 8.86
CA LEU A 80 0.75 -6.30 9.07
C LEU A 80 2.03 -7.12 9.22
N ASP A 81 2.00 -8.18 10.03
CA ASP A 81 3.15 -9.07 10.24
C ASP A 81 3.60 -9.74 8.94
N ARG A 82 2.66 -10.22 8.12
CA ARG A 82 2.96 -10.81 6.81
C ARG A 82 3.56 -9.79 5.84
N LEU A 83 2.98 -8.59 5.78
CA LEU A 83 3.49 -7.52 4.89
C LEU A 83 4.92 -7.12 5.29
N ILE A 84 5.21 -6.97 6.59
CA ILE A 84 6.55 -6.67 7.09
C ILE A 84 7.52 -7.81 6.74
N ALA A 85 7.14 -9.06 6.98
CA ALA A 85 7.98 -10.22 6.66
C ALA A 85 8.34 -10.28 5.17
N HIS A 86 7.37 -10.04 4.29
CA HIS A 86 7.60 -9.99 2.85
C HIS A 86 8.46 -8.78 2.43
N HIS A 87 8.25 -7.62 3.03
CA HIS A 87 9.03 -6.41 2.76
C HIS A 87 10.51 -6.60 3.12
N VAL A 88 10.82 -7.17 4.30
CA VAL A 88 12.19 -7.49 4.71
C VAL A 88 12.85 -8.46 3.74
N LYS A 89 12.10 -9.48 3.27
CA LYS A 89 12.61 -10.45 2.29
C LYS A 89 12.94 -9.78 0.95
N LEU A 90 12.07 -8.90 0.45
CA LEU A 90 12.30 -8.15 -0.80
C LEU A 90 13.53 -7.24 -0.68
N MET A 91 13.66 -6.51 0.42
CA MET A 91 14.83 -5.66 0.69
C MET A 91 16.13 -6.47 0.70
N ALA A 92 16.15 -7.63 1.36
CA ALA A 92 17.31 -8.51 1.38
C ALA A 92 17.68 -9.03 -0.01
N GLN A 93 16.69 -9.39 -0.83
CA GLN A 93 16.90 -9.85 -2.21
C GLN A 93 17.46 -8.73 -3.10
N LEU A 94 16.94 -7.50 -2.97
CA LEU A 94 17.43 -6.34 -3.71
C LEU A 94 18.87 -5.98 -3.34
N LEU A 95 19.22 -6.01 -2.05
CA LEU A 95 20.58 -5.79 -1.57
C LEU A 95 21.55 -6.86 -2.11
N ALA A 96 21.15 -8.13 -2.09
CA ALA A 96 21.95 -9.22 -2.63
C ALA A 96 22.17 -9.09 -4.15
N ALA A 97 21.13 -8.73 -4.91
CA ALA A 97 21.23 -8.51 -6.35
C ALA A 97 22.16 -7.33 -6.70
N MET A 98 22.10 -6.24 -5.93
CA MET A 98 22.98 -5.09 -6.12
C MET A 98 24.44 -5.44 -5.82
N ALA A 99 24.70 -6.19 -4.74
CA ALA A 99 26.03 -6.68 -4.41
C ALA A 99 26.61 -7.60 -5.51
N ALA A 100 25.81 -8.54 -6.03
CA ALA A 100 26.21 -9.41 -7.13
C ALA A 100 26.55 -8.62 -8.41
N SER A 101 25.77 -7.57 -8.70
CA SER A 101 26.01 -6.69 -9.86
C SER A 101 27.29 -5.86 -9.73
N PHE A 102 27.63 -5.46 -8.50
CA PHE A 102 28.87 -4.72 -8.22
C PHE A 102 30.10 -5.63 -8.37
N ILE A 103 30.04 -6.85 -7.85
CA ILE A 103 31.12 -7.86 -7.98
C ILE A 103 31.33 -8.26 -9.44
N GLY A 104 30.24 -8.47 -10.21
CA GLY A 104 30.35 -8.79 -11.64
C GLY A 104 31.04 -7.70 -12.47
N ARG A 105 30.88 -6.42 -12.08
CA ARG A 105 31.50 -5.28 -12.76
C ARG A 105 32.97 -5.06 -12.37
N SER A 106 33.37 -5.42 -11.15
CA SER A 106 34.79 -5.37 -10.74
C SER A 106 35.62 -6.47 -11.40
N LEU A 107 35.05 -7.65 -11.63
CA LEU A 107 35.76 -8.78 -12.28
C LEU A 107 35.92 -8.60 -13.79
N SER A 108 35.00 -7.91 -14.46
CA SER A 108 35.10 -7.62 -15.89
C SER A 108 36.10 -6.50 -16.21
N SER A 109 36.29 -5.54 -15.30
CA SER A 109 37.26 -4.44 -15.46
C SER A 109 38.72 -4.83 -15.21
N SER A 110 38.98 -5.89 -14.43
CA SER A 110 40.34 -6.42 -14.21
C SER A 110 40.87 -7.29 -15.36
N SER A 111 40.08 -7.54 -16.41
CA SER A 111 40.39 -8.48 -17.50
C SER A 111 40.73 -7.77 -18.83
N SER A 112 41.31 -6.56 -18.79
CA SER A 112 41.91 -5.96 -19.99
C SER A 112 43.36 -6.47 -20.12
N PRO A 113 43.70 -7.26 -21.16
CA PRO A 113 45.08 -7.68 -21.36
C PRO A 113 45.91 -6.49 -21.82
N SER A 114 47.02 -6.24 -21.12
CA SER A 114 48.06 -5.31 -21.57
C SER A 114 48.61 -5.83 -22.89
N ILE A 115 48.21 -5.19 -24.00
CA ILE A 115 48.72 -5.48 -25.33
C ILE A 115 50.18 -5.02 -25.35
N ALA A 116 51.09 -5.99 -25.42
CA ALA A 116 52.51 -5.81 -25.71
C ALA A 116 52.75 -5.91 -27.22
#